data_AF-A0A9X0CF94-F1
#
_entry.id   AF-A0A9X0CF94-F1
#
_cell.length_a   1.000
_cell.length_b   1.000
_cell.length_c   1.000
_cell.angle_alpha   90.00
_cell.angle_beta   90.00
_cell.angle_gamma   90.00
#
_symmetry.space_group_name_H-M   'P 1'
#
loop_
_entity.id
_entity.type
_entity.pdbx_description
1 polymer ?
#
loop_
_entity_poly.entity_id
_entity_poly.type
_entity_poly.pdbx_seq_one_letter_code
_entity_poly.pdbx_strand_id
1 'polypeptide(L)'
;MASSYGGGLSTGSKLSTILTDKPELIQQLALCLDREMRFVPNWKHLARKMLVDEDVIKRLEQHSDYSPTIRLFDHLEVTQPDLTIKTLRKALSEIRRNDLCLLTTEAVKSEITSQPGEVSPALLNKFLETVHAGSLAIGKVTRKINGWLG
;
A
#
# COMPACT_ATOMS: atom_id res chain seq x y z
N MET A 1 17.40 9.41 -28.79
CA MET A 1 17.19 10.24 -27.59
C MET A 1 15.78 9.99 -27.08
N ALA A 2 15.66 9.27 -25.98
CA ALA A 2 14.50 9.31 -25.09
C ALA A 2 15.03 8.87 -23.72
N SER A 3 15.32 9.87 -22.88
CA SER A 3 15.63 9.68 -21.48
C SER A 3 14.35 9.22 -20.79
N SER A 4 14.38 8.09 -20.08
CA SER A 4 13.40 7.84 -19.03
C SER A 4 14.14 7.26 -17.85
N TYR A 5 14.57 8.17 -16.98
CA TYR A 5 15.07 7.88 -15.66
C TYR A 5 14.03 7.00 -14.96
N GLY A 6 14.46 5.84 -14.45
CA GLY A 6 13.74 5.17 -13.37
C GLY A 6 13.72 6.12 -12.18
N GLY A 7 12.70 6.98 -12.13
CA GLY A 7 12.51 7.96 -11.09
C GLY A 7 12.12 7.21 -9.83
N GLY A 8 13.10 6.87 -9.00
CA GLY A 8 12.87 6.21 -7.72
C GLY A 8 11.79 6.96 -6.94
N LEU A 9 10.73 6.24 -6.60
CA LEU A 9 9.58 6.79 -5.93
C LEU A 9 9.99 7.21 -4.51
N SER A 10 10.10 8.51 -4.29
CA SER A 10 10.37 9.06 -2.97
C SER A 10 9.07 9.31 -2.22
N THR A 11 9.13 9.43 -0.90
CA THR A 11 7.96 9.88 -0.12
C THR A 11 7.46 11.27 -0.55
N GLY A 12 8.31 12.07 -1.19
CA GLY A 12 7.95 13.35 -1.81
C GLY A 12 7.36 13.25 -3.22
N SER A 13 7.31 12.05 -3.81
CA SER A 13 6.69 11.87 -5.13
C SER A 13 5.21 12.23 -5.09
N LYS A 14 4.71 12.74 -6.21
CA LYS A 14 3.31 13.11 -6.37
C LYS A 14 2.44 11.87 -6.60
N LEU A 15 1.15 11.98 -6.30
CA LEU A 15 0.18 10.91 -6.56
C LEU A 15 0.12 10.55 -8.04
N SER A 16 0.12 11.55 -8.93
CA SER A 16 0.12 11.37 -10.39
C SER A 16 1.26 10.49 -10.89
N THR A 17 2.46 10.65 -10.29
CA THR A 17 3.63 9.82 -10.57
C THR A 17 3.37 8.37 -10.21
N ILE A 18 2.74 8.07 -9.05
CA ILE A 18 2.37 6.68 -8.72
C ILE A 18 1.31 6.13 -9.67
N LEU A 19 0.28 6.92 -9.99
CA LEU A 19 -0.79 6.47 -10.88
C LEU A 19 -0.24 6.01 -12.24
N THR A 20 0.82 6.68 -12.70
CA THR A 20 1.50 6.35 -13.96
C THR A 20 2.52 5.23 -13.80
N ASP A 21 3.39 5.31 -12.77
CA ASP A 21 4.58 4.46 -12.67
C ASP A 21 4.33 3.15 -11.91
N LYS A 22 3.26 3.08 -11.09
CA LYS A 22 2.92 1.92 -10.24
C LYS A 22 1.41 1.65 -10.18
N PRO A 23 0.77 1.32 -11.32
CA PRO A 23 -0.64 0.98 -11.34
C PRO A 23 -0.97 -0.24 -10.45
N GLU A 24 -0.04 -1.16 -10.24
CA GLU A 24 -0.24 -2.35 -9.39
C GLU A 24 -0.45 -1.98 -7.91
N LEU A 25 0.30 -0.98 -7.42
CA LEU A 25 0.14 -0.49 -6.05
C LEU A 25 -1.25 0.14 -5.88
N ILE A 26 -1.70 0.90 -6.87
CA ILE A 26 -3.02 1.54 -6.88
C ILE A 26 -4.13 0.49 -6.90
N GLN A 27 -3.99 -0.54 -7.73
CA GLN A 27 -4.93 -1.66 -7.77
C GLN A 27 -4.99 -2.39 -6.43
N GLN A 28 -3.87 -2.63 -5.77
CA GLN A 28 -3.85 -3.26 -4.43
C GLN A 28 -4.54 -2.37 -3.38
N LEU A 29 -4.27 -1.06 -3.38
CA LEU A 29 -4.95 -0.12 -2.50
C LEU A 29 -6.46 -0.14 -2.73
N ALA A 30 -6.89 -0.13 -4.00
CA ALA A 30 -8.29 -0.23 -4.38
C ALA A 30 -8.93 -1.54 -3.89
N LEU A 31 -8.31 -2.69 -4.14
CA LEU A 31 -8.80 -4.00 -3.68
C LEU A 31 -8.99 -4.07 -2.16
N CYS A 32 -8.19 -3.31 -1.41
CA CYS A 32 -8.26 -3.24 0.04
C CYS A 32 -9.29 -2.22 0.56
N LEU A 33 -9.38 -1.04 -0.07
CA LEU A 33 -10.21 0.08 0.39
C LEU A 33 -11.64 0.05 -0.15
N ASP A 34 -11.87 -0.61 -1.28
CA ASP A 34 -13.21 -0.80 -1.85
C ASP A 34 -14.05 -1.77 -1.01
N ARG A 35 -13.40 -2.66 -0.25
CA ARG A 35 -14.08 -3.62 0.62
C ARG A 35 -14.74 -2.90 1.78
N GLU A 36 -16.06 -2.98 1.84
CA GLU A 36 -16.82 -2.50 2.98
C GLU A 36 -16.85 -3.57 4.09
N MET A 37 -16.19 -3.28 5.21
CA MET A 37 -16.22 -4.13 6.40
C MET A 37 -16.62 -3.28 7.60
N ARG A 38 -17.45 -3.84 8.49
CA ARG A 38 -18.06 -3.12 9.62
C ARG A 38 -17.06 -2.36 10.52
N PHE A 39 -15.84 -2.87 10.67
CA PHE A 39 -14.85 -2.34 11.60
C PHE A 39 -13.56 -1.86 10.93
N VAL A 40 -13.49 -1.92 9.59
CA VAL A 40 -12.29 -1.51 8.85
C VAL A 40 -12.62 -0.27 8.04
N PRO A 41 -11.92 0.86 8.28
CA PRO A 41 -12.10 2.06 7.49
C PRO A 41 -11.82 1.81 6.00
N ASN A 42 -12.76 2.25 5.16
CA ASN A 42 -12.75 2.05 3.71
C ASN A 42 -12.40 3.36 2.96
N TRP A 43 -12.51 3.33 1.64
CA TRP A 43 -12.23 4.46 0.76
C TRP A 43 -12.97 5.76 1.13
N LYS A 44 -14.20 5.69 1.65
CA LYS A 44 -14.96 6.88 2.08
C LYS A 44 -14.30 7.59 3.26
N HIS A 45 -13.75 6.81 4.19
CA HIS A 45 -13.02 7.35 5.33
C HIS A 45 -11.73 8.04 4.87
N LEU A 46 -11.05 7.45 3.89
CA LEU A 46 -9.89 8.08 3.25
C LEU A 46 -10.28 9.37 2.54
N ALA A 47 -11.34 9.38 1.74
CA ALA A 47 -11.83 10.55 1.02
C ALA A 47 -12.13 11.72 1.96
N ARG A 48 -12.89 11.46 3.03
CA ARG A 48 -13.16 12.46 4.09
C ARG A 48 -11.88 12.98 4.72
N LYS A 49 -10.92 12.10 4.97
CA LYS A 49 -9.64 12.49 5.57
C LYS A 49 -8.78 13.33 4.63
N MET A 50 -8.95 13.14 3.32
CA MET A 50 -8.34 13.96 2.26
C MET A 50 -9.18 15.19 1.91
N LEU A 51 -10.18 15.53 2.74
CA LEU A 51 -11.02 16.72 2.61
C LEU A 51 -11.81 16.76 1.30
N VAL A 52 -12.22 15.58 0.80
CA VAL A 52 -13.15 15.49 -0.34
C VAL A 52 -14.57 15.69 0.16
N ASP A 53 -15.33 16.56 -0.51
CA ASP A 53 -16.71 16.90 -0.15
C ASP A 53 -17.65 15.69 -0.20
N GLU A 54 -18.61 15.62 0.72
CA GLU A 54 -19.59 14.51 0.78
C GLU A 54 -20.40 14.36 -0.51
N ASP A 55 -20.69 15.45 -1.22
CA ASP A 55 -21.39 15.38 -2.51
C ASP A 55 -20.53 14.74 -3.59
N VAL A 56 -19.22 14.97 -3.55
CA VAL A 56 -18.28 14.28 -4.44
C VAL A 56 -18.24 12.79 -4.07
N ILE A 57 -18.11 12.46 -2.77
CA ILE A 57 -18.08 11.08 -2.29
C ILE A 57 -19.33 10.31 -2.74
N LYS A 58 -20.52 10.90 -2.60
CA LYS A 58 -21.78 10.29 -3.07
C LYS A 58 -21.76 10.05 -4.58
N ARG A 59 -21.28 11.02 -5.37
CA ARG A 59 -21.12 10.82 -6.83
C ARG A 59 -20.10 9.72 -7.14
N LEU A 60 -19.01 9.62 -6.39
CA LEU A 60 -18.02 8.55 -6.57
C LEU A 60 -18.58 7.16 -6.24
N GLU A 61 -19.51 7.08 -5.28
CA GLU A 61 -20.19 5.84 -4.91
C GLU A 61 -21.23 5.39 -5.94
N GLN A 62 -21.95 6.33 -6.56
CA GLN A 62 -23.08 6.03 -7.46
C GLN A 62 -22.70 5.30 -8.76
N HIS A 63 -21.45 5.35 -9.21
CA HIS A 63 -21.04 4.60 -10.40
C HIS A 63 -20.35 3.30 -9.99
N SER A 64 -21.09 2.19 -10.08
CA SER A 64 -20.68 0.86 -9.64
C SER A 64 -19.72 0.12 -10.57
N ASP A 65 -19.53 0.61 -11.80
CA ASP A 65 -18.80 -0.12 -12.83
C ASP A 65 -17.28 -0.08 -12.63
N TYR A 66 -16.80 0.82 -11.75
CA TYR A 66 -15.39 1.05 -11.47
C TYR A 66 -15.12 1.11 -9.98
N SER A 67 -13.88 0.80 -9.60
CA SER A 67 -13.40 0.96 -8.21
C SER A 67 -13.61 2.40 -7.72
N PRO A 68 -14.36 2.62 -6.63
CA PRO A 68 -14.51 3.96 -6.06
C PRO A 68 -13.18 4.51 -5.53
N THR A 69 -12.25 3.67 -5.08
CA THR A 69 -10.89 4.11 -4.70
C THR A 69 -10.09 4.63 -5.88
N ILE A 70 -10.14 3.96 -7.05
CA ILE A 70 -9.44 4.44 -8.25
C ILE A 70 -9.99 5.81 -8.65
N ARG A 71 -11.32 5.95 -8.71
CA ARG A 71 -11.95 7.22 -9.06
C ARG A 71 -11.66 8.33 -8.04
N LEU A 72 -11.51 7.98 -6.77
CA LEU A 72 -11.05 8.91 -5.74
C LEU A 72 -9.63 9.40 -6.05
N PHE A 73 -8.71 8.51 -6.44
CA PHE A 73 -7.35 8.92 -6.80
C PHE A 73 -7.30 9.76 -8.07
N ASP A 74 -8.08 9.44 -9.10
CA ASP A 74 -8.20 10.28 -10.30
C ASP A 74 -8.75 11.67 -9.94
N HIS A 75 -9.73 11.74 -9.04
CA HIS A 75 -10.25 13.01 -8.54
C HIS A 75 -9.20 13.82 -7.77
N LEU A 76 -8.41 13.16 -6.92
CA LEU A 76 -7.35 13.77 -6.13
C LEU A 76 -6.18 14.23 -7.00
N GLU A 77 -5.87 13.54 -8.09
CA GLU A 77 -4.85 13.98 -9.05
C GLU A 77 -5.19 15.35 -9.65
N VAL A 78 -6.46 15.54 -10.01
CA VAL A 78 -6.94 16.80 -10.60
C VAL A 78 -7.13 17.90 -9.56
N THR A 79 -7.69 17.58 -8.39
CA THR A 79 -8.05 18.59 -7.37
C THR A 79 -6.91 18.94 -6.43
N GLN A 80 -5.97 18.01 -6.21
CA GLN A 80 -4.83 18.17 -5.32
C GLN A 80 -3.53 17.72 -6.02
N PRO A 81 -3.06 18.44 -7.05
CA PRO A 81 -1.90 18.04 -7.87
C PRO A 81 -0.56 18.03 -7.11
N ASP A 82 -0.53 18.60 -5.90
CA ASP A 82 0.62 18.59 -5.00
C ASP A 82 0.50 17.50 -3.90
N LEU A 83 -0.52 16.64 -3.98
CA LEU A 83 -0.67 15.53 -3.07
C LEU A 83 0.52 14.56 -3.23
N THR A 84 1.24 14.36 -2.13
CA THR A 84 2.40 13.47 -2.09
C THR A 84 2.09 12.15 -1.40
N ILE A 85 2.95 11.17 -1.61
CA ILE A 85 2.85 9.83 -0.98
C ILE A 85 2.99 9.90 0.52
N LYS A 86 3.79 10.84 1.02
CA LYS A 86 3.87 11.13 2.44
C LYS A 86 2.51 11.56 3.00
N THR A 87 1.79 12.43 2.31
CA THR A 87 0.46 12.90 2.72
C THR A 87 -0.56 11.76 2.65
N LEU A 88 -0.57 10.98 1.56
CA LEU A 88 -1.43 9.81 1.43
C LEU A 88 -1.20 8.79 2.56
N ARG A 89 0.07 8.48 2.86
CA ARG A 89 0.43 7.56 3.95
C ARG A 89 0.00 8.07 5.32
N LYS A 90 0.13 9.38 5.54
CA LYS A 90 -0.35 10.01 6.78
C LYS A 90 -1.87 9.82 6.91
N ALA A 91 -2.62 10.07 5.85
CA ALA A 91 -4.08 9.89 5.83
C ALA A 91 -4.48 8.44 6.13
N LEU A 92 -3.81 7.47 5.50
CA LEU A 92 -4.02 6.04 5.74
C LEU A 92 -3.75 5.65 7.21
N SER A 93 -2.69 6.19 7.81
CA SER A 93 -2.38 5.94 9.22
C SER A 93 -3.41 6.56 10.16
N GLU A 94 -3.90 7.76 9.83
CA GLU A 94 -4.92 8.46 10.63
C GLU A 94 -6.26 7.71 10.62
N ILE A 95 -6.62 7.06 9.50
CA ILE A 95 -7.77 6.14 9.44
C ILE A 95 -7.42 4.72 9.93
N ARG A 96 -6.29 4.53 10.62
CA ARG A 96 -5.85 3.25 11.20
C ARG A 96 -5.58 2.12 10.19
N ARG A 97 -5.43 2.41 8.90
CA ARG A 97 -5.07 1.44 7.84
C ARG A 97 -3.55 1.29 7.72
N ASN A 98 -2.91 0.90 8.83
CA ASN A 98 -1.44 0.78 8.90
C ASN A 98 -0.88 -0.31 7.97
N ASP A 99 -1.68 -1.32 7.64
CA ASP A 99 -1.36 -2.34 6.62
C ASP A 99 -1.08 -1.71 5.25
N LEU A 100 -1.84 -0.68 4.87
CA LEU A 100 -1.65 0.03 3.60
C LEU A 100 -0.48 1.02 3.64
N CYS A 101 -0.16 1.55 4.83
CA CYS A 101 1.05 2.35 5.04
C CYS A 101 2.33 1.53 4.81
N LEU A 102 2.31 0.26 5.21
CA LEU A 102 3.42 -0.67 4.97
C LEU A 102 3.51 -1.00 3.48
N LEU A 103 2.39 -1.33 2.83
CA LEU A 103 2.34 -1.60 1.39
C LEU A 103 2.97 -0.47 0.56
N THR A 104 2.58 0.77 0.84
CA THR A 104 3.12 1.97 0.17
C THR A 104 4.60 2.22 0.50
N THR A 105 5.08 1.79 1.66
CA THR A 105 6.48 1.93 2.07
C THR A 105 7.36 0.86 1.42
N GLU A 106 6.87 -0.38 1.32
CA GLU A 106 7.61 -1.46 0.65
C GLU A 106 7.73 -1.21 -0.85
N ALA A 107 6.70 -0.64 -1.49
CA ALA A 107 6.77 -0.22 -2.89
C ALA A 107 7.83 0.87 -3.14
N VAL A 108 8.15 1.70 -2.14
CA VAL A 108 9.25 2.69 -2.20
C VAL A 108 10.61 2.01 -1.98
N LYS A 109 10.69 1.02 -1.09
CA LYS A 109 11.95 0.31 -0.77
C LYS A 109 12.38 -0.68 -1.86
N SER A 110 11.43 -1.37 -2.49
CA SER A 110 11.71 -2.36 -3.54
C SER A 110 12.44 -1.75 -4.75
N GLU A 111 12.30 -0.44 -4.95
CA GLU A 111 13.06 0.31 -5.97
C GLU A 111 14.47 0.68 -5.53
N ILE A 112 14.69 0.98 -4.24
CA ILE A 112 16.04 1.24 -3.70
C ILE A 112 16.91 -0.01 -3.83
N THR A 113 16.31 -1.20 -3.73
CA THR A 113 17.02 -2.49 -3.87
C THR A 113 17.23 -2.96 -5.32
N SER A 114 16.79 -2.21 -6.34
CA SER A 114 16.97 -2.57 -7.75
C SER A 114 18.20 -1.89 -8.41
N GLN A 115 19.12 -1.32 -7.62
CA GLN A 115 20.46 -0.98 -8.09
C GLN A 115 21.26 -2.29 -8.34
N PRO A 116 21.83 -2.52 -9.55
CA PRO A 116 22.73 -3.64 -9.79
C PRO A 116 24.10 -3.30 -9.18
N GLY A 117 24.27 -3.55 -7.88
CA GLY A 117 25.54 -3.31 -7.21
C GLY A 117 25.48 -3.59 -5.71
N GLU A 118 25.92 -4.79 -5.33
CA GLU A 118 26.40 -5.15 -3.99
C GLU A 118 25.33 -5.36 -2.88
N VAL A 119 24.66 -6.52 -2.91
CA VAL A 119 24.09 -7.09 -1.68
C VAL A 119 25.24 -7.65 -0.85
N SER A 120 25.69 -6.91 0.17
CA SER A 120 26.71 -7.41 1.09
C SER A 120 26.26 -8.73 1.74
N PRO A 121 27.10 -9.78 1.79
CA PRO A 121 26.76 -11.06 2.41
C PRO A 121 26.34 -10.93 3.89
N ALA A 122 26.71 -9.83 4.54
CA ALA A 122 26.25 -9.51 5.89
C ALA A 122 24.74 -9.28 5.98
N LEU A 123 24.11 -8.70 4.95
CA LEU A 123 22.66 -8.45 4.91
C LEU A 123 21.87 -9.73 4.62
N LEU A 124 22.40 -10.62 3.78
CA LEU A 124 21.82 -11.95 3.54
C LEU A 124 21.84 -12.79 4.82
N ASN A 125 22.95 -12.79 5.56
CA ASN A 125 23.03 -13.49 6.83
C ASN A 125 22.08 -12.90 7.88
N LYS A 126 21.96 -11.56 7.95
CA LYS A 126 21.01 -10.92 8.87
C LYS A 126 19.54 -11.24 8.53
N PHE A 127 19.20 -11.36 7.24
CA PHE A 127 17.86 -11.75 6.82
C PHE A 127 17.58 -13.23 7.14
N LEU A 128 18.54 -14.12 6.86
CA LEU A 128 18.43 -15.55 7.20
C LEU A 128 18.33 -15.77 8.72
N GLU A 129 19.10 -15.06 9.53
CA GLU A 129 19.01 -15.13 11.00
C GLU A 129 17.64 -14.66 11.51
N THR A 130 17.08 -13.60 10.90
CA THR A 130 15.76 -13.07 11.28
C THR A 130 14.65 -14.05 10.92
N VAL A 131 14.73 -14.73 9.76
CA VAL A 131 13.77 -15.74 9.33
C VAL A 131 13.88 -17.01 10.20
N HIS A 132 15.10 -17.42 10.56
CA HIS A 132 15.31 -18.59 11.41
C HIS A 132 14.88 -18.34 12.87
N ALA A 133 15.10 -17.13 13.40
CA ALA A 133 14.60 -16.71 14.72
C ALA A 133 13.06 -16.63 14.76
N GLY A 134 12.41 -16.22 13.67
CA GLY A 134 10.95 -16.21 13.54
C GLY A 134 10.31 -17.61 13.45
N SER A 135 11.07 -18.62 13.02
CA SER A 135 10.58 -20.01 12.91
C SER A 135 10.51 -20.74 14.26
N LEU A 136 11.13 -20.23 15.33
CA LEU A 136 11.00 -20.82 16.68
C LEU A 136 9.75 -20.39 17.45
N ALA A 137 8.98 -19.40 16.97
CA ALA A 137 7.76 -18.93 17.66
C ALA A 137 6.45 -19.56 17.15
N ILE A 138 6.44 -20.20 15.97
CA ILE A 138 5.24 -20.84 15.39
C ILE A 138 5.24 -22.37 15.63
N GLY A 139 6.24 -22.90 16.36
CA GLY A 139 6.36 -24.32 16.68
C GLY A 139 5.67 -24.80 17.97
N LYS A 140 4.79 -24.01 18.59
CA LYS A 140 4.08 -24.40 19.83
C LYS A 140 2.55 -24.52 19.72
N VAL A 141 1.95 -24.28 18.55
CA VAL A 141 0.48 -24.32 18.38
C VAL A 141 -0.04 -25.55 17.60
N THR A 142 0.80 -26.40 17.01
CA THR A 142 0.32 -27.53 16.18
C THR A 142 0.72 -28.94 16.65
N ARG A 143 1.26 -29.13 17.87
CA ARG A 143 1.38 -30.47 18.48
C ARG A 143 0.16 -30.81 19.34
N LYS A 144 -1.01 -31.05 18.72
CA LYS A 144 -2.07 -31.84 19.38
C LYS A 144 -3.16 -32.45 18.47
N ILE A 145 -2.90 -32.68 17.17
CA ILE A 145 -3.96 -33.16 16.27
C ILE A 145 -3.69 -34.48 15.51
N ASN A 146 -2.49 -35.05 15.51
CA ASN A 146 -2.21 -36.29 14.75
C ASN A 146 -1.85 -37.49 15.62
N GLY A 147 -2.46 -37.60 16.80
CA GLY A 147 -2.21 -38.70 17.75
C GLY A 147 -3.42 -39.60 17.97
N TRP A 148 -4.33 -39.77 17.01
CA TRP A 148 -5.44 -40.73 17.04
C TRP A 148 -5.76 -41.14 15.60
N LEU A 149 -5.91 -42.45 15.34
CA LEU A 149 -5.83 -43.18 14.06
C LEU A 149 -4.36 -43.60 13.76
N GLY A 150 -3.83 -44.70 14.32
CA GLY A 150 -4.54 -45.91 14.75
C GLY A 150 -4.92 -46.74 13.54
#